data_AF-A0A914TUI1-F1
#
_entry.id   AF-A0A914TUI1-F1
#
_cell.length_a   1.000
_cell.length_b   1.000
_cell.length_c   1.000
_cell.angle_alpha   90.00
_cell.angle_beta   90.00
_cell.angle_gamma   90.00
#
_symmetry.space_group_name_H-M   'P 1'
#
loop_
_entity.id
_entity.type
_entity.pdbx_description
1 polymer ?
#
loop_
_entity_poly.entity_id
_entity_poly.type
_entity_poly.pdbx_seq_one_letter_code
_entity_poly.pdbx_strand_id
1 'polypeptide(L)' 'MRTILEKFIANNVTENTVLVIMRDHGNRIGDIQHSFVGRIEERMPLFSIYLPQKFHQLFPDNVKNLEF' A
#
# COMPACT_ATOMS: atom_id res chain seq x y z
N MET A 1 -21.58 3.47 -6.07
CA MET A 1 -20.49 4.48 -6.00
C MET A 1 -19.20 3.78 -6.41
N ARG A 2 -18.38 4.39 -7.29
CA ARG A 2 -17.03 3.89 -7.60
C ARG A 2 -16.01 4.45 -6.60
N THR A 3 -15.04 3.63 -6.19
CA THR A 3 -13.97 4.03 -5.26
C THR A 3 -12.94 4.95 -5.94
N ILE A 4 -12.08 5.61 -5.16
CA ILE A 4 -11.00 6.46 -5.70
C ILE A 4 -10.02 5.63 -6.54
N LEU A 5 -9.67 4.43 -6.06
CA LEU A 5 -8.76 3.54 -6.76
C LEU A 5 -9.33 3.11 -8.12
N GLU A 6 -10.61 2.74 -8.17
CA GLU A 6 -11.30 2.42 -9.42
C GLU A 6 -11.29 3.60 -10.41
N LYS A 7 -11.40 4.84 -9.92
CA LYS A 7 -11.27 6.03 -10.77
C LYS A 7 -9.86 6.21 -11.31
N PHE A 8 -8.83 5.95 -10.50
CA PHE A 8 -7.44 6.06 -10.97
C PHE A 8 -7.12 5.03 -12.04
N ILE A 9 -7.58 3.79 -11.86
CA ILE A 9 -7.43 2.73 -12.85
C ILE A 9 -8.21 3.08 -14.12
N ALA A 10 -9.48 3.50 -14.00
CA ALA A 10 -10.32 3.80 -15.17
C ALA A 10 -9.81 5.01 -16.00
N ASN A 11 -9.03 5.91 -15.39
CA ASN A 11 -8.46 7.08 -16.07
C ASN A 11 -6.97 6.89 -16.44
N ASN A 12 -6.42 5.66 -16.38
CA ASN A 12 -5.03 5.35 -16.71
C ASN A 12 -3.99 6.17 -15.90
N VAL A 13 -4.34 6.62 -14.68
CA VAL A 13 -3.42 7.39 -13.83
C VAL A 13 -2.23 6.53 -13.41
N THR A 14 -2.43 5.22 -13.27
CA THR A 14 -1.44 4.24 -12.83
C THR A 14 -0.43 3.84 -13.92
N GLU A 15 -0.51 4.38 -15.13
CA GLU A 15 0.42 4.05 -16.22
C GLU A 15 1.86 4.53 -15.95
N ASN A 16 1.99 5.71 -15.34
CA ASN A 16 3.29 6.35 -15.11
C ASN A 16 3.42 6.97 -13.71
N THR A 17 2.55 6.55 -12.78
CA THR A 17 2.46 7.09 -11.42
C THR A 17 2.67 5.97 -10.40
N VAL A 18 3.56 6.18 -9.44
CA VAL A 18 3.67 5.32 -8.25
C VAL A 18 2.57 5.73 -7.28
N LEU A 19 1.75 4.78 -6.83
CA LEU A 19 0.75 5.02 -5.80
C LEU A 19 1.27 4.46 -4.47
N VAL A 20 1.34 5.33 -3.45
CA VAL A 20 1.67 4.93 -2.08
C VAL A 20 0.44 5.14 -1.21
N ILE A 21 0.00 4.08 -0.56
CA ILE A 21 -1.07 4.11 0.44
C ILE A 21 -0.43 3.88 1.79
N MET A 22 -0.49 4.90 2.65
CA MET A 22 0.10 4.88 3.97
C MET A 22 -0.93 5.32 5.01
N ARG A 23 -1.02 4.58 6.11
CA ARG A 23 -1.74 4.99 7.32
C ARG A 23 -0.76 5.66 8.28
N ASP A 24 -1.22 6.59 9.08
CA ASP A 24 -0.43 7.27 10.11
C ASP A 24 -0.10 6.37 11.31
N HIS A 25 -0.97 5.40 11.58
CA HIS A 25 -0.81 4.41 12.64
C HIS A 25 -1.39 3.05 12.24
N GLY A 26 -1.03 2.00 12.97
CA GLY A 26 -1.64 0.69 12.85
C GLY A 26 -2.93 0.56 13.65
N ASN A 27 -3.23 -0.63 14.17
CA ASN A 27 -4.53 -0.87 14.78
C ASN A 27 -4.57 -0.44 16.26
N ARG A 28 -5.58 0.37 16.61
CA ARG A 28 -5.86 0.79 18.00
C ARG A 28 -7.17 0.15 18.43
N ILE A 29 -7.07 -0.86 19.29
CA ILE A 29 -8.24 -1.62 19.73
C ILE A 29 -8.28 -1.62 21.26
N GLY A 30 -9.29 -0.96 21.82
CA GLY A 30 -9.63 -1.02 23.25
C GLY A 30 -8.42 -1.00 24.19
N ASP A 31 -8.49 -1.77 25.26
CA ASP A 31 -7.41 -1.84 26.26
C ASP A 31 -6.19 -2.64 25.77
N ILE A 32 -6.35 -3.51 24.77
CA ILE A 32 -5.24 -4.34 24.26
C ILE A 32 -4.12 -3.50 23.65
N GLN A 33 -4.41 -2.27 23.20
CA GLN A 33 -3.41 -1.32 22.72
C GLN A 33 -2.33 -1.00 23.77
N HIS A 34 -2.64 -1.13 25.06
CA HIS A 34 -1.69 -0.85 26.15
C HIS A 34 -0.76 -2.04 26.45
N SER A 35 -1.06 -3.23 25.92
CA SER A 35 -0.16 -4.37 25.98
C SER A 35 1.10 -4.14 25.13
N PHE A 36 2.13 -4.95 25.35
CA PHE A 36 3.33 -4.90 24.52
C PHE A 36 3.02 -5.10 23.04
N VAL A 37 2.22 -6.13 22.71
CA VAL A 37 1.81 -6.45 21.34
C VAL A 37 0.95 -5.32 20.76
N GLY A 38 -0.01 -4.81 21.52
CA GLY A 38 -0.86 -3.70 21.08
C GLY A 38 -0.07 -2.43 20.72
N ARG A 39 1.01 -2.12 21.46
CA ARG A 39 1.89 -0.99 21.11
C ARG A 39 2.74 -1.25 19.86
N ILE A 40 3.06 -2.50 19.55
CA ILE A 40 3.68 -2.85 18.27
C ILE A 40 2.66 -2.66 17.15
N GLU A 41 1.47 -3.23 17.29
CA GLU A 41 0.39 -3.12 16.30
C GLU A 41 -0.02 -1.67 16.04
N GLU A 42 -0.10 -0.81 17.06
CA GLU A 42 -0.37 0.61 16.90
C GLU A 42 0.71 1.33 16.08
N ARG A 43 1.97 0.91 16.22
CA ARG A 43 3.14 1.52 15.56
C ARG A 43 3.45 0.89 14.20
N MET A 44 2.67 -0.08 13.76
CA MET A 44 2.78 -0.70 12.46
C MET A 44 1.74 -0.10 11.50
N PRO A 45 2.05 1.02 10.82
CA PRO A 45 1.14 1.59 9.84
C PRO A 45 0.92 0.63 8.68
N LEU A 46 -0.27 0.68 8.09
CA LEU A 46 -0.46 0.14 6.75
C LEU A 46 0.48 0.89 5.80
N PHE A 47 1.27 0.14 5.04
CA PHE A 47 2.12 0.69 3.99
C PHE A 47 2.02 -0.20 2.76
N SER A 48 1.57 0.35 1.65
CA SER A 48 1.42 -0.35 0.38
C SER A 48 1.89 0.52 -0.76
N ILE A 49 2.66 -0.07 -1.66
CA ILE A 49 3.16 0.58 -2.88
C ILE A 49 2.60 -0.18 -4.07
N TYR A 50 2.04 0.56 -5.01
CA TYR A 50 1.68 0.07 -6.33
C TYR A 50 2.58 0.75 -7.37
N LEU A 51 3.30 -0.06 -8.13
CA LEU A 51 4.21 0.41 -9.17
C LEU A 51 3.46 0.60 -10.50
N PRO A 52 3.90 1.55 -11.34
CA PRO A 52 3.22 1.83 -12.60
C PRO A 52 3.22 0.62 -13.52
N GLN A 53 2.17 0.44 -14.33
CA GLN A 53 2.08 -0.68 -15.27
C GLN A 53 3.25 -0.71 -16.27
N LYS A 54 3.74 0.45 -16.70
CA LYS A 54 4.95 0.56 -17.54
C LYS A 54 6.21 0.07 -16.85
N PHE A 55 6.33 0.23 -15.53
CA PHE A 55 7.47 -0.29 -14.79
C PHE A 55 7.51 -1.83 -14.89
N HIS A 56 6.35 -2.47 -14.77
CA HIS A 56 6.25 -3.92 -14.91
C HIS A 56 6.65 -4.42 -16.30
N GLN A 57 6.34 -3.64 -17.35
CA GLN A 57 6.67 -3.97 -18.74
C GLN A 57 8.14 -3.73 -19.08
N LEU A 58 8.72 -2.63 -18.58
CA LEU A 58 10.09 -2.22 -18.90
C LEU A 58 11.14 -2.94 -18.05
N PHE A 59 10.79 -3.35 -16.83
CA PHE A 59 11.72 -3.93 -15.86
C PHE A 59 11.21 -5.25 -15.27
N PRO A 60 10.86 -6.25 -16.11
CA PRO A 60 10.26 -7.50 -15.64
C PRO A 60 11.16 -8.27 -14.67
N ASP A 61 12.49 -8.20 -14.81
CA ASP A 61 13.41 -8.89 -13.90
C ASP A 61 13.53 -8.19 -12.54
N ASN A 62 13.41 -6.86 -12.48
CA ASN A 62 13.35 -6.14 -11.22
C ASN A 62 12.05 -6.42 -10.47
N VAL A 63 10.94 -6.58 -11.19
CA VAL A 63 9.63 -6.92 -10.61
C VAL A 63 9.67 -8.28 -9.95
N LYS A 64 10.31 -9.29 -10.57
CA LYS A 64 10.49 -10.62 -9.96
C LYS A 64 11.19 -10.56 -8.60
N ASN A 65 12.10 -9.60 -8.41
CA ASN A 65 12.79 -9.43 -7.12
C ASN A 65 11.89 -8.84 -6.02
N LEU A 66 10.69 -8.36 -6.36
CA LEU A 66 9.70 -7.80 -5.43
C LEU A 66 8.60 -8.80 -5.09
N GLU A 67 8.60 -9.97 -5.72
CA GLU A 67 7.69 -11.08 -5.40
C GLU A 67 8.32 -11.87 -4.23
N PHE A 68 7.58 -12.01 -3.12
CA PHE A 68 8.02 -12.70 -1.90
C PHE A 68 7.51 -14.14 -1.85
#